data_AF-A0A147JTF7-F1
#
_entry.id   AF-A0A147JTF7-F1
#
_cell.length_a   1.000
_cell.length_b   1.000
_cell.length_c   1.000
_cell.angle_alpha   90.00
_cell.angle_beta   90.00
_cell.angle_gamma   90.00
#
_symmetry.space_group_name_H-M   'P 1'
#
loop_
_entity.id
_entity.type
_entity.pdbx_description
1 polymer ?
#
loop_
_entity_poly.entity_id
_entity_poly.type
_entity_poly.pdbx_seq_one_letter_code
_entity_poly.pdbx_strand_id
1 'polypeptide(L)'
;MNILHVLYPMFLLGSLAFGFEAMLLGLGGQLSVLYRRNRKRVLELALLIGLIAVSSSIVTTTILDLGPLFLCALVLVYTLFSSRIVNLCKVRLVKSGSLPPLSPTADAEIKQILQKRGFSELVEEEKD
;
A
#
# COMPACT_ATOMS: atom_id res chain seq x y z
N MET A 1 10.92 24.94 24.80
CA MET A 1 10.23 23.71 24.34
C MET A 1 11.19 22.98 23.42
N ASN A 2 11.58 21.74 23.74
CA ASN A 2 12.58 21.01 22.95
C ASN A 2 11.98 20.59 21.61
N ILE A 3 12.65 20.83 20.48
CA ILE A 3 12.07 20.60 19.14
C ILE A 3 11.64 19.15 18.92
N LEU A 4 12.34 18.21 19.56
CA LEU A 4 12.04 16.78 19.57
C LEU A 4 10.63 16.46 20.10
N HIS A 5 10.13 17.21 21.09
CA HIS A 5 8.77 17.00 21.63
C HIS A 5 7.67 17.34 20.64
N VAL A 6 7.97 18.15 19.61
CA VAL A 6 7.03 18.46 18.53
C VAL A 6 7.19 17.47 17.38
N LEU A 7 8.44 17.08 17.04
CA LEU A 7 8.68 16.12 15.96
C LEU A 7 8.14 14.73 16.27
N TYR A 8 8.29 14.20 17.48
CA TYR A 8 7.82 12.85 17.81
C TYR A 8 6.32 12.65 17.57
N PRO A 9 5.41 13.48 18.12
CA PRO A 9 3.98 13.32 17.86
C PRO A 9 3.65 13.57 16.39
N MET A 10 4.33 14.50 15.71
CA MET A 10 4.15 14.74 14.28
C MET A 10 4.46 13.50 13.45
N PHE A 11 5.59 12.83 13.72
CA PHE A 11 5.94 11.57 13.06
C PHE A 11 5.01 10.42 13.45
N LEU A 12 4.53 10.38 14.71
CA LEU A 12 3.56 9.38 15.15
C LEU A 12 2.22 9.52 14.40
N LEU A 13 1.72 10.75 14.26
CA LEU A 13 0.52 11.06 13.48
C LEU A 13 0.74 10.74 11.98
N GLY A 14 1.93 11.00 11.47
CA GLY A 14 2.34 10.68 10.11
C GLY A 14 2.63 9.20 9.84
N SER A 15 2.66 8.34 10.86
CA SER A 15 3.02 6.92 10.72
C SER A 15 2.21 6.21 9.64
N LEU A 16 0.90 6.48 9.55
CA LEU A 16 0.05 5.93 8.51
C LEU A 16 0.51 6.32 7.09
N ALA A 17 0.94 7.56 6.90
CA ALA A 17 1.42 8.05 5.60
C ALA A 17 2.72 7.33 5.18
N PHE A 18 3.68 7.19 6.10
CA PHE A 18 4.92 6.43 5.84
C PHE A 18 4.63 4.95 5.55
N GLY A 19 3.66 4.36 6.26
CA GLY A 19 3.19 3.01 5.99
C GLY A 19 2.63 2.83 4.58
N PHE A 20 1.79 3.77 4.14
CA PHE A 20 1.27 3.77 2.77
C PHE A 20 2.36 3.96 1.73
N GLU A 21 3.32 4.83 1.99
CA GLU A 21 4.46 5.06 1.09
C GLU A 21 5.31 3.78 0.94
N ALA A 22 5.62 3.10 2.05
CA ALA A 22 6.32 1.82 2.02
C ALA A 22 5.53 0.76 1.22
N MET A 23 4.21 0.70 1.38
CA MET A 23 3.36 -0.22 0.62
C MET A 23 3.28 0.15 -0.86
N LEU A 24 3.18 1.44 -1.20
CA LEU A 24 3.18 1.93 -2.59
C LEU A 24 4.48 1.59 -3.28
N LEU A 25 5.62 1.83 -2.64
CA LEU A 25 6.94 1.50 -3.17
C LEU A 25 7.15 -0.02 -3.28
N GLY A 26 6.64 -0.80 -2.32
CA GLY A 26 6.81 -2.25 -2.30
C GLY A 26 5.90 -3.01 -3.26
N LEU A 27 4.62 -2.64 -3.34
CA LEU A 27 3.61 -3.33 -4.16
C LEU A 27 3.44 -2.69 -5.55
N GLY A 28 3.73 -1.40 -5.69
CA GLY A 28 3.49 -0.61 -6.89
C GLY A 28 2.00 -0.46 -7.18
N GLY A 29 1.62 -0.54 -8.45
CA GLY A 29 0.21 -0.42 -8.89
C GLY A 29 -0.74 -1.51 -8.36
N GLN A 30 -0.21 -2.60 -7.79
CA GLN A 30 -1.05 -3.65 -7.19
C GLN A 30 -1.68 -3.24 -5.86
N LEU A 31 -1.17 -2.19 -5.21
CA LEU A 31 -1.76 -1.69 -3.97
C LEU A 31 -3.22 -1.27 -4.17
N SER A 32 -3.54 -0.65 -5.31
CA SER A 32 -4.91 -0.23 -5.64
C SER A 32 -5.88 -1.40 -5.72
N VAL A 33 -5.44 -2.53 -6.29
CA VAL A 33 -6.22 -3.76 -6.38
C VAL A 33 -6.43 -4.35 -4.97
N LEU A 34 -5.38 -4.39 -4.15
CA LEU A 34 -5.44 -4.90 -2.79
C LEU A 34 -6.34 -4.03 -1.90
N TYR A 35 -6.27 -2.71 -2.07
CA TYR A 35 -7.05 -1.72 -1.34
C TYR A 35 -8.53 -1.78 -1.71
N ARG A 36 -8.86 -1.92 -3.00
CA ARG A 36 -10.25 -2.11 -3.46
C ARG A 36 -10.85 -3.40 -2.89
N ARG A 37 -10.04 -4.46 -2.79
CA ARG A 37 -10.48 -5.75 -2.26
C ARG A 37 -10.70 -5.70 -0.75
N ASN A 38 -9.73 -5.19 0.00
CA ASN A 38 -9.76 -5.30 1.46
C ASN A 38 -9.14 -4.08 2.15
N ARG A 39 -9.82 -2.94 2.01
CA ARG A 39 -9.42 -1.62 2.53
C ARG A 39 -8.96 -1.66 3.98
N LYS A 40 -9.71 -2.34 4.87
CA LYS A 40 -9.39 -2.42 6.30
C LYS A 40 -8.03 -3.08 6.54
N ARG A 41 -7.77 -4.22 5.87
CA ARG A 41 -6.52 -4.96 6.02
C ARG A 41 -5.32 -4.16 5.49
N VAL A 42 -5.50 -3.42 4.40
CA VAL A 42 -4.43 -2.55 3.85
C VAL A 42 -4.13 -1.39 4.79
N LEU A 43 -5.17 -0.74 5.35
CA LEU A 43 -4.99 0.32 6.34
C LEU A 43 -4.27 -0.18 7.60
N GLU A 44 -4.66 -1.35 8.10
CA GLU A 44 -4.05 -1.96 9.28
C GLU A 44 -2.58 -2.31 9.03
N LEU A 45 -2.26 -2.93 7.88
CA LEU A 45 -0.87 -3.22 7.49
C LEU A 45 -0.05 -1.94 7.32
N ALA A 46 -0.59 -0.93 6.65
CA ALA A 46 0.08 0.37 6.50
C ALA A 46 0.37 0.98 7.87
N LEU A 47 -0.62 1.02 8.76
CA LEU A 47 -0.45 1.54 10.11
C LEU A 47 0.63 0.78 10.90
N LEU A 48 0.62 -0.55 10.86
CA LEU A 48 1.62 -1.38 11.54
C LEU A 48 3.02 -1.13 11.00
N ILE A 49 3.20 -1.12 9.67
CA ILE A 49 4.49 -0.85 9.03
C ILE A 49 5.01 0.53 9.43
N GLY A 50 4.14 1.54 9.34
CA GLY A 50 4.46 2.91 9.71
C GLY A 50 4.84 3.08 11.17
N LEU A 51 4.08 2.47 12.08
CA LEU A 51 4.38 2.49 13.52
C LEU A 51 5.71 1.82 13.82
N ILE A 52 5.99 0.66 13.23
CA ILE A 52 7.26 -0.06 13.42
C ILE A 52 8.42 0.80 12.92
N ALA A 53 8.30 1.40 11.73
CA ALA A 53 9.34 2.25 11.17
C ALA A 53 9.61 3.48 12.06
N VAL A 54 8.56 4.24 12.42
CA VAL A 54 8.68 5.46 13.23
C VAL A 54 9.17 5.16 14.64
N SER A 55 8.63 4.14 15.30
CA SER A 55 9.10 3.75 16.65
C SER A 55 10.56 3.30 16.63
N SER A 56 10.97 2.52 15.63
CA SER A 56 12.38 2.12 15.46
C SER A 56 13.27 3.35 15.26
N SER A 57 12.87 4.31 14.41
CA SER A 57 13.59 5.57 14.23
C SER A 57 13.76 6.36 15.53
N ILE A 58 12.69 6.48 16.33
CA ILE A 58 12.73 7.20 17.61
C ILE A 58 13.71 6.50 18.56
N VAL A 59 13.59 5.18 18.73
CA VAL A 59 14.47 4.40 19.61
C VAL A 59 15.94 4.55 19.19
N THR A 60 16.25 4.38 17.91
CA THR A 60 17.61 4.54 17.39
C THR A 60 18.15 5.95 17.61
N THR A 61 17.33 6.98 17.38
CA THR A 61 17.72 8.38 17.60
C THR A 61 18.01 8.64 19.08
N THR A 62 17.19 8.10 19.99
CA THR A 62 17.37 8.30 21.43
C THR A 62 18.58 7.56 22.00
N ILE A 63 18.88 6.35 21.51
CA ILE A 63 20.02 5.56 22.00
C ILE A 63 21.36 6.16 21.56
N LEU A 64 21.41 6.70 20.34
CA LEU A 64 22.63 7.25 19.75
C LEU A 64 22.78 8.77 19.97
N ASP A 65 21.87 9.38 20.73
CA ASP A 65 21.78 10.83 20.97
C ASP A 65 21.90 11.66 19.67
N LEU A 66 21.20 11.20 18.63
CA LEU A 66 21.27 11.79 17.31
C LEU A 66 20.38 13.04 17.22
N GLY A 67 20.86 14.04 16.48
CA GLY A 67 20.09 15.28 16.24
C GLY A 67 18.77 15.04 15.49
N PRO A 68 17.84 16.00 15.51
CA PRO A 68 16.49 15.85 14.93
C PRO A 68 16.48 15.60 13.42
N LEU A 69 17.50 16.05 12.69
CA LEU A 69 17.65 15.78 11.25
C LEU A 69 17.88 14.30 10.95
N PHE A 70 18.60 13.59 11.82
CA PHE A 70 18.85 12.17 11.66
C PHE A 70 17.60 11.33 11.87
N LEU A 71 16.67 11.79 12.72
CA LEU A 71 15.38 11.14 12.86
C LEU A 71 14.62 11.12 11.53
N CYS A 72 14.58 12.26 10.82
CA CYS A 72 13.95 12.34 9.51
C CYS A 72 14.61 11.37 8.51
N ALA A 73 15.94 11.35 8.47
CA ALA A 73 16.69 10.44 7.60
C ALA A 73 16.42 8.96 7.94
N LEU A 74 16.39 8.61 9.23
CA LEU A 74 16.12 7.26 9.70
C LEU A 74 14.70 6.81 9.33
N VAL A 75 13.69 7.67 9.49
CA VAL A 75 12.31 7.35 9.10
C VAL A 75 12.24 7.01 7.61
N LEU A 76 12.92 7.78 6.75
CA LEU A 76 12.99 7.49 5.31
C LEU A 76 13.70 6.16 5.03
N VAL A 77 14.85 5.91 5.67
CA VAL A 77 15.61 4.66 5.50
C VAL A 77 14.78 3.45 5.93
N TYR A 78 14.11 3.51 7.07
CA TYR A 78 13.24 2.42 7.51
C TYR A 78 12.02 2.25 6.61
N THR A 79 11.44 3.33 6.10
CA THR A 79 10.33 3.27 5.13
C THR A 79 10.76 2.54 3.84
N LEU A 80 11.95 2.88 3.32
CA LEU A 80 12.53 2.18 2.17
C LEU A 80 12.82 0.71 2.48
N PHE A 81 13.34 0.41 3.66
CA PHE A 81 13.61 -0.97 4.07
C PHE A 81 12.32 -1.79 4.19
N SER A 82 11.29 -1.23 4.82
CA SER A 82 9.95 -1.82 4.88
C SER A 82 9.37 -2.06 3.49
N SER A 83 9.58 -1.15 2.53
CA SER A 83 9.13 -1.34 1.14
C SER A 83 9.75 -2.58 0.49
N ARG A 84 11.04 -2.86 0.76
CA ARG A 84 11.74 -4.04 0.24
C ARG A 84 11.17 -5.32 0.84
N ILE A 85 10.91 -5.32 2.15
CA ILE A 85 10.26 -6.45 2.84
C ILE A 85 8.87 -6.70 2.25
N VAL A 86 8.07 -5.64 2.08
CA VAL A 86 6.73 -5.73 1.47
C VAL A 86 6.82 -6.31 0.06
N ASN A 87 7.80 -5.89 -0.75
CA ASN A 87 8.02 -6.43 -2.09
C ASN A 87 8.38 -7.93 -2.06
N LEU A 88 9.20 -8.38 -1.10
CA LEU A 88 9.50 -9.81 -0.92
C LEU A 88 8.25 -10.60 -0.50
N CYS A 89 7.39 -10.00 0.33
CA CYS A 89 6.13 -10.61 0.76
C CYS A 89 4.98 -10.46 -0.26
N LYS A 90 5.19 -9.74 -1.37
CA LYS A 90 4.19 -9.43 -2.41
C LYS A 90 3.47 -10.67 -2.92
N VAL A 91 4.21 -11.74 -3.19
CA VAL A 91 3.63 -13.00 -3.69
C VAL A 91 2.64 -13.59 -2.68
N ARG A 92 2.95 -13.55 -1.39
CA ARG A 92 2.03 -14.05 -0.34
C ARG A 92 0.83 -13.14 -0.14
N LEU A 93 1.03 -11.82 -0.17
CA LEU A 93 -0.04 -10.82 -0.01
C LEU A 93 -1.05 -10.86 -1.17
N VAL A 94 -0.56 -10.99 -2.40
CA VAL A 94 -1.40 -11.05 -3.61
C VAL A 94 -2.06 -12.43 -3.74
N LYS A 95 -1.31 -13.53 -3.54
CA LYS A 95 -1.86 -14.90 -3.65
C LYS A 95 -2.87 -15.24 -2.56
N SER A 96 -2.75 -14.65 -1.37
CA SER A 96 -3.74 -14.82 -0.29
C SER A 96 -5.10 -14.19 -0.62
N GLY A 97 -5.21 -13.43 -1.72
CA GLY A 97 -6.48 -12.97 -2.25
C GLY A 97 -6.77 -13.60 -3.62
N SER A 98 -7.60 -14.64 -3.68
CA SER A 98 -8.24 -15.13 -4.91
C SER A 98 -8.77 -13.95 -5.74
N LEU A 99 -8.26 -13.66 -6.94
CA LEU A 99 -8.67 -12.47 -7.72
C LEU A 99 -10.17 -12.16 -7.54
N PRO A 100 -10.55 -10.89 -7.25
CA PRO A 100 -11.98 -10.59 -7.18
C PRO A 100 -12.59 -11.10 -8.50
N PRO A 101 -13.64 -11.94 -8.45
CA PRO A 101 -14.29 -12.36 -9.67
C PRO A 101 -14.68 -11.08 -10.41
N LEU A 102 -14.34 -11.03 -11.70
CA LEU A 102 -14.79 -9.99 -12.60
C LEU A 102 -16.30 -9.85 -12.36
N SER A 103 -16.74 -8.67 -11.90
CA SER A 103 -18.13 -8.49 -11.51
C SER A 103 -19.01 -8.86 -12.71
N PRO A 104 -19.97 -9.79 -12.59
CA PRO A 104 -20.80 -10.23 -13.73
C PRO A 104 -21.58 -9.07 -14.37
N THR A 105 -21.73 -7.96 -13.66
CA THR A 105 -22.30 -6.70 -14.15
C THR A 105 -21.44 -6.03 -15.23
N ALA A 106 -20.11 -6.15 -15.16
CA ALA A 106 -19.20 -5.54 -16.13
C ALA A 106 -19.26 -6.26 -17.48
N ASP A 107 -19.40 -7.58 -17.48
CA ASP A 107 -19.56 -8.36 -18.72
C ASP A 107 -20.90 -8.08 -19.39
N ALA A 108 -21.96 -7.86 -18.60
CA ALA A 108 -23.26 -7.45 -19.13
C ALA A 108 -23.20 -6.04 -19.75
N GLU A 109 -22.50 -5.09 -19.11
CA GLU A 109 -22.27 -3.75 -19.67
C GLU A 109 -21.40 -3.79 -20.93
N ILE A 110 -20.32 -4.56 -20.93
CA ILE A 110 -19.43 -4.72 -22.09
C ILE A 110 -20.21 -5.32 -23.26
N LYS A 111 -21.04 -6.35 -23.03
CA LYS A 111 -21.92 -6.93 -24.05
C LYS A 111 -22.93 -5.92 -24.59
N GLN A 112 -23.55 -5.12 -23.72
CA GLN A 112 -24.47 -4.07 -24.17
C GLN A 112 -23.77 -2.97 -24.98
N ILE A 113 -22.54 -2.59 -24.61
CA ILE A 113 -21.74 -1.60 -25.32
C ILE A 113 -21.30 -2.14 -26.70
N LEU A 114 -20.88 -3.41 -26.78
CA LEU A 114 -20.50 -4.07 -28.03
C LEU A 114 -21.71 -4.21 -28.97
N GLN A 115 -22.87 -4.59 -28.42
CA GLN A 115 -24.13 -4.71 -29.17
C GLN A 115 -24.61 -3.37 -29.72
N LYS A 116 -24.52 -2.28 -28.92
CA LYS A 116 -24.86 -0.92 -29.38
C LYS A 116 -23.94 -0.39 -30.48
N ARG A 117 -22.73 -0.94 -30.61
CA ARG A 117 -21.73 -0.53 -31.61
C ARG A 117 -21.70 -1.43 -32.85
N GLY A 118 -22.56 -2.45 -32.92
CA GLY A 118 -22.65 -3.36 -34.06
C GLY A 118 -21.59 -4.46 -34.07
N PHE A 119 -20.86 -4.66 -32.96
CA PHE A 119 -19.81 -5.70 -32.83
C PHE A 119 -20.36 -7.00 -32.23
N SER A 120 -21.60 -7.35 -32.55
CA SER A 120 -22.27 -8.53 -31.99
C SER A 120 -21.58 -9.85 -32.39
N GLU A 121 -20.96 -9.91 -33.56
CA GLU A 121 -20.27 -11.10 -34.09
C GLU A 121 -19.03 -11.48 -33.26
N LEU A 122 -18.31 -10.51 -32.68
CA LEU A 122 -17.12 -10.78 -31.85
C LEU A 122 -17.44 -11.46 -30.51
N VAL A 123 -18.72 -11.48 -30.11
CA VAL A 123 -19.18 -12.17 -28.89
C VAL A 123 -19.55 -13.63 -29.17
N GLU A 124 -19.81 -13.98 -30.43
CA GLU A 124 -20.16 -15.35 -30.84
C GLU A 124 -18.92 -16.20 -31.15
N GLU A 125 -17.83 -15.60 -31.64
CA GLU A 125 -16.58 -16.33 -31.95
C GLU A 125 -15.85 -16.89 -30.70
N GLU A 126 -16.11 -16.40 -29.49
CA GLU A 126 -15.44 -16.89 -28.26
C GLU A 126 -16.07 -18.19 -27.69
N LYS A 127 -17.06 -18.78 -28.38
CA LYS A 127 -17.76 -19.99 -27.93
C LYS A 127 -17.42 -21.27 -28.69
N ASP A 128 -16.55 -21.21 -29.71
CA ASP A 128 -15.98 -22.37 -30.42
C ASP A 128 -14.53 -22.63 -30.01
#